data_AF-A0A0F9LEL1-F1
#
_entry.id   AF-A0A0F9LEL1-F1
#
_cell.length_a   1.000
_cell.length_b   1.000
_cell.length_c   1.000
_cell.angle_alpha   90.00
_cell.angle_beta   90.00
_cell.angle_gamma   90.00
#
_symmetry.space_group_name_H-M   'P 1'
#
loop_
_entity.id
_entity.type
_entity.pdbx_description
1 polymer ?
#
loop_
_entity_poly.entity_id
_entity_poly.type
_entity_poly.pdbx_seq_one_letter_code
_entity_poly.pdbx_strand_id
1 'polypeptide(L)'
;MPSIVAFKVAKNSTSSSLASAINNSVGTLTVATGDGANFPATADGDFWVSIDSEILLCTSRTGDVLTVTRAQQSTSGAAHDAGAAVELRITAEAISEMQDEIKHGVLEGWALDDALNPSLGTLPANAFVYQVDIWVEEVFNFGNVDDSMTVGYDGVTDAYVTTGLDLHTAVIREQVNEAHARAGATLGTVDSTARAVEIYVTGTGAAPGTGKVYVALHYIVATSEPA
;
A
#
# COMPACT_ATOMS: atom_id res chain seq x y z
N MET A 1 -2.70 -4.03 -17.78
CA MET A 1 -1.41 -4.49 -17.24
C MET A 1 -1.68 -5.71 -16.38
N PRO A 2 -1.02 -6.86 -16.49
CA PRO A 2 -1.11 -7.80 -15.39
C PRO A 2 -0.17 -7.26 -14.31
N SER A 3 -0.67 -6.34 -13.49
CA SER A 3 -0.19 -6.27 -12.11
C SER A 3 -0.78 -7.50 -11.44
N ILE A 4 -0.05 -8.59 -11.57
CA ILE A 4 0.09 -9.53 -10.48
C ILE A 4 1.52 -10.01 -10.59
N VAL A 5 2.43 -9.34 -9.88
CA VAL A 5 3.60 -10.06 -9.40
C VAL A 5 2.97 -11.22 -8.64
N ALA A 6 3.11 -12.44 -9.17
CA ALA A 6 2.54 -13.60 -8.50
C ALA A 6 3.06 -13.58 -7.07
N PHE A 7 2.15 -13.45 -6.09
CA PHE A 7 2.54 -13.48 -4.69
C PHE A 7 3.42 -14.70 -4.47
N LYS A 8 4.61 -14.51 -3.89
CA LYS A 8 5.55 -15.59 -3.61
C LYS A 8 4.79 -16.74 -2.95
N VAL A 9 4.79 -17.91 -3.59
CA VAL A 9 4.02 -19.06 -3.07
C VAL A 9 4.69 -19.53 -1.78
N ALA A 10 3.93 -19.46 -0.69
CA ALA A 10 4.39 -19.83 0.63
C ALA A 10 4.20 -21.34 0.88
N LYS A 11 5.27 -21.99 1.35
CA LYS A 11 5.20 -23.26 2.07
C LYS A 11 5.35 -22.97 3.56
N ASN A 12 4.60 -23.66 4.40
CA ASN A 12 4.71 -23.45 5.84
C ASN A 12 5.89 -24.24 6.40
N SER A 13 6.70 -23.58 7.24
CA SER A 13 7.65 -24.22 8.15
C SER A 13 8.55 -25.28 7.50
N THR A 14 9.05 -25.00 6.30
CA THR A 14 9.99 -25.88 5.61
C THR A 14 11.39 -25.71 6.18
N SER A 15 11.93 -26.81 6.71
CA SER A 15 13.31 -26.93 7.15
C SER A 15 13.91 -28.23 6.61
N SER A 16 15.18 -28.20 6.27
CA SER A 16 15.98 -29.35 5.86
C SER A 16 17.41 -29.16 6.36
N SER A 17 18.29 -30.13 6.15
CA SER A 17 19.73 -29.99 6.34
C SER A 17 20.51 -29.95 5.02
N LEU A 18 21.70 -29.36 5.03
CA LEU A 18 22.66 -29.44 3.93
C LEU A 18 23.18 -30.88 3.77
N ALA A 19 23.07 -31.44 2.58
CA ALA A 19 23.57 -32.79 2.27
C ALA A 19 25.11 -32.86 2.25
N SER A 20 25.78 -31.74 1.98
CA SER A 20 27.24 -31.61 1.98
C SER A 20 27.66 -30.21 2.40
N ALA A 21 28.87 -30.08 2.97
CA ALA A 21 29.42 -28.78 3.32
C ALA A 21 29.61 -27.91 2.06
N ILE A 22 29.44 -26.60 2.24
CA ILE A 22 29.57 -25.60 1.18
C ILE A 22 30.52 -24.49 1.61
N ASN A 23 31.21 -23.90 0.63
CA ASN A 23 32.01 -22.69 0.87
C ASN A 23 31.18 -21.42 0.63
N ASN A 24 31.80 -20.25 0.83
CA ASN A 24 31.17 -18.94 0.74
C ASN A 24 30.86 -18.43 -0.68
N SER A 25 31.10 -19.23 -1.72
CA SER A 25 30.98 -18.80 -3.13
C SER A 25 30.20 -19.77 -4.02
N VAL A 26 29.70 -20.89 -3.47
CA VAL A 26 28.88 -21.80 -4.27
C VAL A 26 27.53 -21.15 -4.61
N GLY A 27 27.11 -21.29 -5.87
CA GLY A 27 25.77 -20.87 -6.33
C GLY A 27 24.73 -21.98 -6.30
N THR A 28 25.11 -23.17 -5.83
CA THR A 28 24.22 -24.34 -5.71
C THR A 28 24.46 -25.06 -4.41
N LEU A 29 23.40 -25.52 -3.77
CA LEU A 29 23.46 -26.36 -2.58
C LEU A 29 22.45 -27.50 -2.69
N THR A 30 22.74 -28.62 -2.03
CA THR A 30 21.87 -29.79 -2.01
C THR A 30 21.33 -29.95 -0.60
N VAL A 31 20.00 -30.03 -0.47
CA VAL A 31 19.35 -30.34 0.79
C VAL A 31 19.26 -31.86 0.98
N ALA A 32 18.88 -32.32 2.18
CA ALA A 32 18.70 -33.74 2.46
C ALA A 32 17.77 -34.42 1.44
N THR A 33 18.06 -35.68 1.13
CA THR A 33 17.39 -36.40 0.04
C THR A 33 15.88 -36.48 0.26
N GLY A 34 15.11 -36.00 -0.72
CA GLY A 34 13.64 -35.93 -0.68
C GLY A 34 13.08 -34.66 -0.06
N ASP A 35 13.89 -33.89 0.69
CA ASP A 35 13.42 -32.68 1.37
C ASP A 35 13.35 -31.47 0.44
N GLY A 36 13.95 -31.54 -0.75
CA GLY A 36 13.79 -30.52 -1.78
C GLY A 36 12.33 -30.21 -2.04
N ALA A 37 11.48 -31.24 -2.08
CA ALA A 37 10.03 -31.15 -2.32
C ALA A 37 9.27 -30.31 -1.27
N ASN A 38 9.83 -30.12 -0.07
CA ASN A 38 9.23 -29.31 0.97
C ASN A 38 9.29 -27.81 0.62
N PHE A 39 10.30 -27.37 -0.13
CA PHE A 39 10.46 -25.98 -0.56
C PHE A 39 9.46 -25.58 -1.69
N PRO A 40 9.29 -24.28 -1.99
CA PRO A 40 8.50 -23.84 -3.15
C PRO A 40 9.05 -24.38 -4.50
N ALA A 41 8.20 -24.50 -5.52
CA ALA A 41 8.63 -24.88 -6.87
C ALA A 41 9.08 -23.64 -7.67
N THR A 42 9.94 -23.85 -8.67
CA THR A 42 10.52 -22.76 -9.47
C THR A 42 9.55 -22.06 -10.40
N ALA A 43 8.51 -22.78 -10.83
CA ALA A 43 7.42 -22.19 -11.60
C ALA A 43 6.67 -21.10 -10.79
N ASP A 44 6.85 -21.10 -9.46
CA ASP A 44 6.16 -20.22 -8.53
C ASP A 44 6.98 -18.98 -8.14
N GLY A 45 8.19 -18.82 -8.69
CA GLY A 45 9.09 -17.69 -8.44
C GLY A 45 10.16 -17.92 -7.38
N ASP A 46 11.00 -16.90 -7.18
CA ASP A 46 12.15 -16.95 -6.28
C ASP A 46 11.74 -16.83 -4.81
N PHE A 47 12.44 -17.55 -3.93
CA PHE A 47 12.14 -17.59 -2.49
C PHE A 47 13.40 -17.46 -1.61
N TRP A 48 13.20 -16.96 -0.39
CA TRP A 48 14.29 -16.72 0.56
C TRP A 48 14.53 -17.94 1.43
N VAL A 49 15.79 -18.36 1.58
CA VAL A 49 16.21 -19.37 2.56
C VAL A 49 17.32 -18.81 3.44
N SER A 50 17.45 -19.36 4.64
CA SER A 50 18.56 -19.03 5.54
C SER A 50 19.34 -20.26 5.97
N ILE A 51 20.64 -20.08 6.15
CA ILE A 51 21.54 -21.04 6.78
C ILE A 51 22.32 -20.29 7.85
N ASP A 52 22.19 -20.71 9.10
CA ASP A 52 22.70 -19.97 10.27
C ASP A 52 22.21 -18.51 10.29
N SER A 53 23.11 -17.55 10.04
CA SER A 53 22.82 -16.11 9.93
C SER A 53 22.85 -15.58 8.49
N GLU A 54 23.15 -16.41 7.50
CA GLU A 54 23.16 -16.01 6.09
C GLU A 54 21.77 -16.15 5.47
N ILE A 55 21.37 -15.15 4.69
CA ILE A 55 20.16 -15.17 3.88
C ILE A 55 20.54 -15.32 2.41
N LEU A 56 19.84 -16.20 1.71
CA LEU A 56 20.07 -16.53 0.30
C LEU A 56 18.76 -16.40 -0.48
N LEU A 57 18.87 -15.97 -1.73
CA LEU A 57 17.77 -16.00 -2.68
C LEU A 57 17.86 -17.29 -3.49
N CYS A 58 16.90 -18.20 -3.34
CA CYS A 58 16.77 -19.36 -4.20
C CYS A 58 16.02 -18.96 -5.47
N THR A 59 16.69 -19.08 -6.62
CA THR A 59 16.15 -18.74 -7.94
C THR A 59 15.73 -19.98 -8.73
N SER A 60 16.19 -21.16 -8.31
CA SER A 60 15.78 -22.42 -8.92
C SER A 60 15.91 -23.62 -7.97
N ARG A 61 15.09 -24.64 -8.15
CA ARG A 61 15.05 -25.92 -7.46
C ARG A 61 14.87 -27.03 -8.49
N THR A 62 15.77 -28.00 -8.48
CA THR A 62 15.62 -29.26 -9.24
C THR A 62 15.80 -30.43 -8.30
N GLY A 63 14.69 -31.09 -7.93
CA GLY A 63 14.71 -32.11 -6.87
C GLY A 63 15.21 -31.50 -5.56
N ASP A 64 16.32 -32.04 -5.03
CA ASP A 64 16.96 -31.60 -3.79
C ASP A 64 18.04 -30.53 -3.99
N VAL A 65 18.28 -30.09 -5.24
CA VAL A 65 19.29 -29.07 -5.55
C VAL A 65 18.63 -27.70 -5.63
N LEU A 66 19.09 -26.77 -4.80
CA LEU A 66 18.72 -25.36 -4.81
C LEU A 66 19.82 -24.54 -5.49
N THR A 67 19.44 -23.71 -6.45
CA THR A 67 20.28 -22.68 -7.08
C THR A 67 20.03 -21.38 -6.35
N VAL A 68 21.09 -20.77 -5.83
CA VAL A 68 21.01 -19.68 -4.87
C VAL A 68 21.95 -18.53 -5.21
N THR A 69 21.50 -17.31 -4.94
CA THR A 69 22.35 -16.14 -4.79
C THR A 69 22.64 -15.96 -3.30
N ARG A 70 23.93 -15.96 -2.94
CA ARG A 70 24.44 -15.88 -1.56
C ARG A 70 24.42 -14.45 -1.02
N ALA A 71 24.65 -14.28 0.28
CA ALA A 71 24.89 -12.96 0.91
C ALA A 71 23.81 -11.90 0.61
N GLN A 72 22.54 -12.27 0.75
CA GLN A 72 21.41 -11.37 0.50
C GLN A 72 21.03 -10.58 1.76
N GLN A 73 20.26 -9.50 1.60
CA GLN A 73 19.71 -8.72 2.72
C GLN A 73 20.78 -8.23 3.70
N SER A 74 21.91 -7.78 3.15
CA SER A 74 23.09 -7.32 3.92
C SER A 74 23.73 -8.39 4.83
N THR A 75 23.47 -9.67 4.59
CA THR A 75 24.21 -10.77 5.23
C THR A 75 25.51 -11.06 4.49
N SER A 76 26.44 -11.74 5.15
CA SER A 76 27.74 -12.12 4.58
C SER A 76 27.76 -13.59 4.19
N GLY A 77 28.32 -13.89 3.02
CA GLY A 77 28.56 -15.27 2.57
C GLY A 77 29.51 -16.01 3.50
N ALA A 78 29.09 -17.13 4.07
CA ALA A 78 29.88 -17.97 4.98
C ALA A 78 30.14 -19.36 4.39
N ALA A 79 31.06 -20.13 4.99
CA ALA A 79 31.07 -21.57 4.79
C ALA A 79 30.08 -22.21 5.76
N HIS A 80 29.38 -23.26 5.33
CA HIS A 80 28.46 -24.02 6.19
C HIS A 80 28.78 -25.50 6.12
N ASP A 81 28.68 -26.15 7.27
CA ASP A 81 28.96 -27.57 7.39
C ASP A 81 27.80 -28.41 6.85
N ALA A 82 28.12 -29.66 6.47
CA ALA A 82 27.09 -30.65 6.19
C ALA A 82 26.21 -30.82 7.44
N GLY A 83 24.89 -30.93 7.25
CA GLY A 83 23.94 -31.01 8.34
C GLY A 83 23.41 -29.65 8.84
N ALA A 84 24.01 -28.51 8.44
CA ALA A 84 23.49 -27.20 8.82
C ALA A 84 22.06 -27.00 8.28
N ALA A 85 21.22 -26.33 9.07
CA ALA A 85 19.81 -26.17 8.77
C ALA A 85 19.60 -25.18 7.62
N VAL A 86 18.84 -25.60 6.61
CA VAL A 86 18.34 -24.77 5.51
C VAL A 86 16.87 -24.52 5.76
N GLU A 87 16.52 -23.27 6.05
CA GLU A 87 15.18 -22.92 6.50
C GLU A 87 14.52 -21.91 5.56
N LEU A 88 13.25 -22.15 5.22
CA LEU A 88 12.41 -21.17 4.56
C LEU A 88 11.91 -20.18 5.63
N ARG A 89 12.34 -18.92 5.56
CA ARG A 89 11.96 -17.88 6.52
C ARG A 89 11.26 -16.71 5.83
N ILE A 90 10.31 -16.12 6.53
CA ILE A 90 9.79 -14.79 6.19
C ILE A 90 10.86 -13.79 6.62
N THR A 91 11.40 -13.03 5.66
CA THR A 91 12.42 -12.02 5.94
C THR A 91 11.80 -10.62 6.01
N ALA A 92 12.55 -9.66 6.57
CA ALA A 92 12.11 -8.27 6.62
C ALA A 92 11.88 -7.70 5.21
N GLU A 93 12.80 -7.96 4.26
CA GLU A 93 12.64 -7.54 2.88
C GLU A 93 11.42 -8.20 2.20
N ALA A 94 11.13 -9.47 2.48
CA ALA A 94 9.91 -10.10 1.97
C ALA A 94 8.64 -9.39 2.45
N ILE A 95 8.63 -8.87 3.68
CA ILE A 95 7.51 -8.08 4.21
C ILE A 95 7.47 -6.70 3.53
N SER A 96 8.61 -6.05 3.36
CA SER A 96 8.69 -4.75 2.67
C SER A 96 8.25 -4.84 1.21
N GLU A 97 8.69 -5.87 0.47
CA GLU A 97 8.23 -6.15 -0.90
C GLU A 97 6.71 -6.33 -0.95
N MET A 98 6.13 -7.05 0.01
CA MET A 98 4.67 -7.21 0.10
C MET A 98 3.96 -5.88 0.41
N GLN A 99 4.56 -5.01 1.22
CA GLN A 99 4.01 -3.69 1.54
C GLN A 99 4.09 -2.73 0.35
N ASP A 100 5.20 -2.73 -0.38
CA ASP A 100 5.40 -1.88 -1.56
C ASP A 100 4.45 -2.24 -2.71
N GLU A 101 4.05 -3.50 -2.82
CA GLU A 101 3.01 -3.93 -3.77
C GLU A 101 1.60 -3.47 -3.40
N ILE A 102 1.36 -3.06 -2.14
CA ILE A 102 0.08 -2.44 -1.75
C ILE A 102 0.08 -1.00 -2.25
N LYS A 103 -0.43 -0.80 -3.46
CA LYS A 103 -0.51 0.52 -4.11
C LYS A 103 -1.65 1.41 -3.61
N HIS A 104 -2.53 0.88 -2.76
CA HIS A 104 -3.67 1.61 -2.22
C HIS A 104 -3.21 2.41 -0.99
N GLY A 105 -3.54 3.70 -0.94
CA GLY A 105 -3.51 4.48 0.29
C GLY A 105 -4.86 5.15 0.60
N VAL A 106 -5.02 5.58 1.85
CA VAL A 106 -6.15 6.40 2.30
C VAL A 106 -5.59 7.62 3.02
N LEU A 107 -6.10 8.80 2.66
CA LEU A 107 -5.91 10.02 3.43
C LEU A 107 -7.19 10.30 4.19
N GLU A 108 -7.12 10.42 5.52
CA GLU A 108 -8.29 10.59 6.36
C GLU A 108 -8.14 11.77 7.33
N GLY A 109 -9.25 12.41 7.65
CA GLY A 109 -9.24 13.55 8.56
C GLY A 109 -10.64 14.04 8.92
N TRP A 110 -10.66 14.89 9.94
CA TRP A 110 -11.88 15.51 10.47
C TRP A 110 -11.84 17.00 10.20
N ALA A 111 -12.92 17.55 9.67
CA ALA A 111 -13.21 18.97 9.77
C ALA A 111 -14.21 19.20 10.90
N LEU A 112 -13.92 20.21 11.72
CA LEU A 112 -14.66 20.59 12.91
C LEU A 112 -15.11 22.04 12.78
N ASP A 113 -16.03 22.49 13.62
CA ASP A 113 -16.52 23.87 13.64
C ASP A 113 -15.43 24.92 13.86
N ASP A 114 -14.37 24.59 14.58
CA ASP A 114 -13.20 25.43 14.85
C ASP A 114 -12.01 25.15 13.92
N ALA A 115 -12.11 24.14 13.04
CA ALA A 115 -11.08 23.70 12.11
C ALA A 115 -11.71 23.32 10.76
N LEU A 116 -12.12 24.34 10.00
CA LEU A 116 -12.86 24.19 8.75
C LEU A 116 -12.00 23.79 7.55
N ASN A 117 -10.68 24.02 7.63
CA ASN A 117 -9.73 23.74 6.54
C ASN A 117 -8.56 22.81 6.97
N PRO A 118 -8.82 21.61 7.51
CA PRO A 118 -7.78 20.70 7.94
C PRO A 118 -7.09 20.05 6.73
N SER A 119 -5.78 19.80 6.87
CA SER A 119 -5.05 18.99 5.89
C SER A 119 -5.35 17.50 6.09
N LEU A 120 -5.58 16.80 4.97
CA LEU A 120 -5.65 15.33 4.91
C LEU A 120 -4.27 14.68 4.70
N GLY A 121 -3.23 15.50 4.49
CA GLY A 121 -1.89 15.04 4.14
C GLY A 121 -1.57 15.20 2.65
N THR A 122 -0.57 14.47 2.18
CA THR A 122 -0.05 14.61 0.81
C THR A 122 -0.27 13.34 0.01
N LEU A 123 -0.99 13.45 -1.10
CA LEU A 123 -1.05 12.42 -2.12
C LEU A 123 0.32 12.28 -2.81
N PRO A 124 0.80 11.05 -3.05
CA PRO A 124 2.00 10.83 -3.84
C PRO A 124 1.78 11.24 -5.30
N ALA A 125 2.89 11.42 -6.03
CA ALA A 125 2.83 11.57 -7.48
C ALA A 125 2.25 10.31 -8.15
N ASN A 126 1.57 10.50 -9.28
CA ASN A 126 0.80 9.47 -9.99
C ASN A 126 -0.36 8.89 -9.17
N ALA A 127 -0.89 9.64 -8.20
CA ALA A 127 -2.07 9.22 -7.48
C ALA A 127 -3.30 9.20 -8.41
N PHE A 128 -4.03 8.10 -8.38
CA PHE A 128 -5.34 7.93 -8.96
C PHE A 128 -6.36 7.88 -7.81
N VAL A 129 -7.05 8.99 -7.57
CA VAL A 129 -8.11 9.06 -6.55
C VAL A 129 -9.39 8.53 -7.17
N TYR A 130 -9.99 7.49 -6.58
CA TYR A 130 -11.15 6.82 -7.17
C TYR A 130 -12.42 6.94 -6.31
N GLN A 131 -12.28 7.28 -5.04
CA GLN A 131 -13.41 7.42 -4.13
C GLN A 131 -13.08 8.39 -2.98
N VAL A 132 -14.07 9.16 -2.57
CA VAL A 132 -14.06 9.95 -1.34
C VAL A 132 -15.28 9.58 -0.51
N ASP A 133 -15.07 9.03 0.68
CA ASP A 133 -16.12 8.73 1.65
C ASP A 133 -16.28 9.89 2.62
N ILE A 134 -17.52 10.31 2.85
CA ILE A 134 -17.86 11.48 3.66
C ILE A 134 -18.92 11.09 4.69
N TRP A 135 -18.66 11.46 5.94
CA TRP A 135 -19.50 11.18 7.10
C TRP A 135 -19.75 12.44 7.91
N VAL A 136 -20.96 12.99 7.83
CA VAL A 136 -21.38 14.11 8.67
C VAL A 136 -22.00 13.57 9.95
N GLU A 137 -21.31 13.75 11.08
CA GLU A 137 -21.77 13.30 12.40
C GLU A 137 -22.54 14.39 13.15
N GLU A 138 -22.11 15.63 12.97
CA GLU A 138 -22.75 16.82 13.55
C GLU A 138 -22.90 17.85 12.44
N VAL A 139 -24.12 18.37 12.29
CA VAL A 139 -24.44 19.31 11.21
C VAL A 139 -23.66 20.60 11.39
N PHE A 140 -23.18 21.13 10.28
CA PHE A 140 -22.67 22.49 10.25
C PHE A 140 -23.85 23.43 10.10
N ASN A 141 -23.81 24.56 10.80
CA ASN A 141 -24.84 25.59 10.70
C ASN A 141 -24.18 26.96 10.65
N PHE A 142 -23.93 27.45 9.44
CA PHE A 142 -23.41 28.80 9.22
C PHE A 142 -24.52 29.86 9.27
N GLY A 143 -25.77 29.46 9.55
CA GLY A 143 -26.92 30.35 9.70
C GLY A 143 -27.73 30.55 8.41
N ASN A 144 -27.30 29.96 7.29
CA ASN A 144 -27.92 30.06 5.96
C ASN A 144 -28.00 28.66 5.30
N VAL A 145 -28.52 28.57 4.07
CA VAL A 145 -28.68 27.29 3.32
C VAL A 145 -27.43 26.83 2.55
N ASP A 146 -26.30 27.54 2.66
CA ASP A 146 -25.09 27.27 1.88
C ASP A 146 -24.01 26.53 2.68
N ASP A 147 -24.39 25.70 3.64
CA ASP A 147 -23.48 24.90 4.46
C ASP A 147 -22.87 23.80 3.58
N SER A 148 -21.69 24.04 3.01
CA SER A 148 -21.12 23.18 1.97
C SER A 148 -19.68 22.77 2.21
N MET A 149 -19.29 21.68 1.60
CA MET A 149 -17.93 21.15 1.68
C MET A 149 -17.37 20.85 0.30
N THR A 150 -16.06 21.08 0.16
CA THR A 150 -15.24 20.61 -0.96
C THR A 150 -14.01 19.87 -0.45
N VAL A 151 -13.42 19.05 -1.31
CA VAL A 151 -12.14 18.37 -1.07
C VAL A 151 -11.26 18.61 -2.27
N GLY A 152 -10.05 19.11 -2.04
CA GLY A 152 -9.14 19.47 -3.11
C GLY A 152 -7.74 19.73 -2.58
N TYR A 153 -6.94 20.45 -3.36
CA TYR A 153 -5.57 20.81 -3.02
C TYR A 153 -5.33 22.29 -3.30
N ASP A 154 -4.17 22.81 -2.88
CA ASP A 154 -3.85 24.24 -3.06
C ASP A 154 -3.96 24.67 -4.54
N GLY A 155 -4.73 25.73 -4.76
CA GLY A 155 -5.08 26.26 -6.08
C GLY A 155 -6.30 25.63 -6.76
N VAL A 156 -6.81 24.47 -6.30
CA VAL A 156 -8.04 23.81 -6.80
C VAL A 156 -8.77 23.11 -5.64
N THR A 157 -9.61 23.86 -4.92
CA THR A 157 -10.27 23.38 -3.68
C THR A 157 -11.36 22.34 -3.91
N ASP A 158 -11.87 22.22 -5.13
CA ASP A 158 -12.92 21.31 -5.55
C ASP A 158 -12.43 20.17 -6.46
N ALA A 159 -11.13 19.88 -6.43
CA ALA A 159 -10.50 18.90 -7.31
C ALA A 159 -11.11 17.49 -7.20
N TYR A 160 -11.49 17.05 -6.00
CA TYR A 160 -12.00 15.69 -5.75
C TYR A 160 -13.48 15.68 -5.39
N VAL A 161 -13.95 16.65 -4.61
CA VAL A 161 -15.37 16.82 -4.27
C VAL A 161 -15.74 18.28 -4.49
N THR A 162 -16.76 18.52 -5.32
CA THR A 162 -17.28 19.87 -5.57
C THR A 162 -18.40 20.26 -4.61
N THR A 163 -18.76 21.54 -4.65
CA THR A 163 -19.80 22.14 -3.80
C THR A 163 -21.16 21.48 -4.01
N GLY A 164 -22.06 21.67 -3.04
CA GLY A 164 -23.44 21.18 -3.13
C GLY A 164 -23.72 19.92 -2.30
N LEU A 165 -22.72 19.40 -1.57
CA LEU A 165 -22.97 18.62 -0.36
C LEU A 165 -23.48 19.56 0.73
N ASP A 166 -24.77 19.44 1.07
CA ASP A 166 -25.40 20.18 2.17
C ASP A 166 -25.03 19.54 3.51
N LEU A 167 -24.24 20.24 4.31
CA LEU A 167 -23.81 19.82 5.64
C LEU A 167 -24.82 20.15 6.75
N HIS A 168 -25.94 20.81 6.42
CA HIS A 168 -27.02 21.13 7.34
C HIS A 168 -27.95 19.94 7.62
N THR A 169 -27.91 18.91 6.78
CA THR A 169 -28.75 17.73 6.93
C THR A 169 -28.05 16.68 7.80
N ALA A 170 -28.72 16.23 8.87
CA ALA A 170 -28.13 15.32 9.84
C ALA A 170 -27.88 13.90 9.29
N VAL A 171 -26.72 13.34 9.61
CA VAL A 171 -26.33 11.94 9.35
C VAL A 171 -26.23 11.60 7.86
N ILE A 172 -25.41 12.35 7.13
CA ILE A 172 -25.05 12.01 5.75
C ILE A 172 -23.88 11.03 5.75
N ARG A 173 -24.05 9.95 4.98
CA ARG A 173 -22.99 9.02 4.60
C ARG A 173 -22.99 8.96 3.09
N GLU A 174 -21.99 9.56 2.46
CA GLU A 174 -21.92 9.64 1.00
C GLU A 174 -20.58 9.14 0.51
N GLN A 175 -20.61 8.40 -0.58
CA GLN A 175 -19.41 8.02 -1.33
C GLN A 175 -19.45 8.81 -2.63
N VAL A 176 -18.41 9.58 -2.90
CA VAL A 176 -18.26 10.33 -4.15
C VAL A 176 -17.24 9.60 -5.01
N ASN A 177 -17.68 9.17 -6.19
CA ASN A 177 -16.84 8.65 -7.27
C ASN A 177 -17.10 9.46 -8.55
N GLU A 178 -16.33 9.22 -9.61
CA GLU A 178 -16.39 9.97 -10.88
C GLU A 178 -17.80 10.09 -11.52
N ALA A 179 -18.73 9.19 -11.21
CA ALA A 179 -20.10 9.22 -11.74
C ALA A 179 -21.06 10.11 -10.93
N HIS A 180 -20.65 10.56 -9.74
CA HIS A 180 -21.50 11.38 -8.88
C HIS A 180 -21.54 12.83 -9.37
N ALA A 181 -22.69 13.48 -9.22
CA ALA A 181 -22.86 14.89 -9.55
C ALA A 181 -21.91 15.81 -8.75
N ARG A 182 -21.39 15.30 -7.63
CA ARG A 182 -20.47 16.01 -6.72
C ARG A 182 -18.99 15.67 -6.96
N ALA A 183 -18.68 14.90 -8.01
CA ALA A 183 -17.30 14.58 -8.36
C ALA A 183 -16.54 15.84 -8.83
N GLY A 184 -15.39 16.09 -8.22
CA GLY A 184 -14.44 17.07 -8.73
C GLY A 184 -13.79 16.58 -10.02
N ALA A 185 -13.31 17.51 -10.86
CA ALA A 185 -12.78 17.19 -12.19
C ALA A 185 -11.51 16.32 -12.18
N THR A 186 -10.80 16.26 -11.04
CA THR A 186 -9.60 15.44 -10.86
C THR A 186 -9.92 14.04 -10.33
N LEU A 187 -11.11 13.82 -9.76
CA LEU A 187 -11.54 12.50 -9.31
C LEU A 187 -11.66 11.54 -10.51
N GLY A 188 -11.09 10.34 -10.39
CA GLY A 188 -11.04 9.37 -11.50
C GLY A 188 -9.98 9.71 -12.56
N THR A 189 -9.02 10.59 -12.25
CA THR A 189 -7.87 10.87 -13.12
C THR A 189 -6.55 10.61 -12.42
N VAL A 190 -5.50 10.32 -13.19
CA VAL A 190 -4.13 10.16 -12.66
C VAL A 190 -3.49 11.53 -12.60
N ASP A 191 -3.11 11.99 -11.40
CA ASP A 191 -2.31 13.20 -11.23
C ASP A 191 -0.84 12.84 -11.08
N SER A 192 -0.02 13.25 -12.05
CA SER A 192 1.43 13.02 -12.03
C SER A 192 2.17 13.80 -10.94
N THR A 193 1.50 14.73 -10.27
CA THR A 193 2.08 15.63 -9.26
C THR A 193 1.65 15.20 -7.87
N ALA A 194 2.56 15.31 -6.89
CA ALA A 194 2.17 15.17 -5.48
C ALA A 194 1.29 16.36 -5.05
N ARG A 195 0.23 16.09 -4.28
CA ARG A 195 -0.76 17.12 -3.88
C ARG A 195 -0.97 17.13 -2.38
N ALA A 196 -0.80 18.29 -1.76
CA ALA A 196 -1.27 18.51 -0.39
C ALA A 196 -2.79 18.70 -0.42
N VAL A 197 -3.52 17.74 0.15
CA VAL A 197 -4.97 17.69 0.12
C VAL A 197 -5.53 18.28 1.41
N GLU A 198 -6.62 19.03 1.28
CA GLU A 198 -7.33 19.64 2.40
C GLU A 198 -8.83 19.44 2.22
N ILE A 199 -9.54 19.43 3.36
CA ILE A 199 -10.98 19.64 3.39
C ILE A 199 -11.23 21.14 3.39
N TYR A 200 -12.28 21.61 2.73
CA TYR A 200 -12.72 22.99 2.84
C TYR A 200 -14.21 23.02 3.17
N VAL A 201 -14.54 23.34 4.43
CA VAL A 201 -15.91 23.60 4.86
C VAL A 201 -16.20 25.09 4.74
N THR A 202 -17.28 25.42 4.05
CA THR A 202 -17.67 26.81 3.75
C THR A 202 -19.15 27.01 4.02
N GLY A 203 -19.52 28.23 4.37
CA GLY A 203 -20.92 28.64 4.48
C GLY A 203 -21.06 30.14 4.40
N THR A 204 -22.26 30.60 4.05
CA THR A 204 -22.59 32.02 4.09
C THR A 204 -23.07 32.33 5.50
N GLY A 205 -22.29 33.11 6.28
CA GLY A 205 -22.69 33.53 7.63
C GLY A 205 -21.59 33.42 8.66
N ALA A 206 -21.97 33.38 9.94
CA ALA A 206 -21.00 33.29 11.03
C ALA A 206 -20.34 31.91 11.05
N ALA A 207 -19.14 31.82 11.60
CA ALA A 207 -18.52 30.54 11.87
C ALA A 207 -19.49 29.66 12.69
N PRO A 208 -19.61 28.37 12.34
CA PRO A 208 -20.60 27.49 12.94
C PRO A 208 -20.21 27.25 14.40
N GLY A 209 -21.21 27.11 15.27
CA GLY A 209 -20.97 26.76 16.69
C GLY A 209 -20.91 25.25 16.96
N THR A 210 -21.19 24.46 15.91
CA THR A 210 -21.25 23.00 15.91
C THR A 210 -20.95 22.50 14.51
N GLY A 211 -20.31 21.35 14.38
CA GLY A 211 -20.05 20.73 13.08
C GLY A 211 -18.95 19.71 13.16
N LYS A 212 -19.21 18.51 12.64
CA LYS A 212 -18.23 17.41 12.56
C LYS A 212 -18.46 16.62 11.30
N VAL A 213 -17.46 16.61 10.42
CA VAL A 213 -17.43 15.78 9.23
C VAL A 213 -16.11 15.04 9.14
N TYR A 214 -16.18 13.73 8.92
CA TYR A 214 -15.03 12.88 8.64
C TYR A 214 -14.98 12.58 7.14
N VAL A 215 -13.78 12.62 6.58
CA VAL A 215 -13.53 12.36 5.17
C VAL A 215 -12.39 11.38 5.03
N ALA A 216 -12.60 10.36 4.19
CA ALA A 216 -11.58 9.42 3.76
C ALA A 216 -11.45 9.46 2.24
N LEU A 217 -10.27 9.82 1.74
CA LEU A 217 -9.94 9.88 0.33
C LEU A 217 -9.10 8.66 -0.04
N HIS A 218 -9.64 7.83 -0.94
CA HIS A 218 -9.04 6.57 -1.36
C HIS A 218 -8.31 6.74 -2.69
N TYR A 219 -7.05 6.30 -2.73
CA TYR A 219 -6.23 6.42 -3.91
C TYR A 219 -5.41 5.16 -4.19
N ILE A 220 -5.00 5.02 -5.44
CA ILE A 220 -4.02 4.03 -5.90
C ILE A 220 -2.86 4.78 -6.53
N VAL A 221 -1.62 4.37 -6.28
CA VAL A 221 -0.46 4.87 -7.03
C VAL A 221 -0.42 4.19 -8.40
N ALA A 222 -0.81 4.93 -9.44
CA ALA A 222 -0.80 4.44 -10.81
C ALA A 222 0.64 4.28 -11.31
N THR A 223 0.87 3.25 -12.12
CA THR A 223 2.09 3.16 -12.93
C THR A 223 2.12 4.34 -13.90
N SER A 224 3.30 4.91 -14.13
CA SER A 224 3.48 5.98 -15.12
C SER A 224 2.85 5.61 -16.45
N GLU A 225 2.13 6.55 -17.06
CA GLU A 225 1.55 6.37 -18.39
C GLU A 225 2.67 6.03 -19.40
N PRO A 226 2.49 5.04 -20.29
CA PRO A 226 3.47 4.77 -21.33
C PRO A 226 3.63 5.99 -22.24
N ALA A 227 4.89 6.31 -22.55
CA ALA A 227 5.26 7.42 -23.44
C ALA A 227 4.72 7.25 -24.88
#